data_AF-A0ABD0SDN5-F1
#
_entry.id   AF-A0ABD0SDN5-F1
#
_cell.length_a   1.000
_cell.length_b   1.000
_cell.length_c   1.000
_cell.angle_alpha   90.00
_cell.angle_beta   90.00
_cell.angle_gamma   90.00
#
_symmetry.space_group_name_H-M   'P 1'
#
loop_
_entity.id
_entity.type
_entity.pdbx_description
1 polymer ?
#
loop_
_entity_poly.entity_id
_entity_poly.type
_entity_poly.pdbx_seq_one_letter_code
_entity_poly.pdbx_strand_id
1 'polypeptide(L)'
;MPFAPELRSHAQKVCSLYKQACRTIESYYVARYCVRYQQVILRNEFEKNRIVCDPQEQRILLWSGEHQLFQKKHPIPIAKFARSLGIAAGVAHGRVVEPPDWVLDYWHPLEKAQYPEYFKKRECRKCEYIRKWNSGTLY
;
A
#
# COMPACT_ATOMS: atom_id res chain seq x y z
N MET A 1 13.60 -24.45 19.27
CA MET A 1 14.12 -23.70 18.10
C MET A 1 13.58 -22.28 18.18
N PRO A 2 14.42 -21.23 18.12
CA PRO A 2 13.89 -19.88 18.01
C PRO A 2 13.26 -19.75 16.62
N PHE A 3 11.93 -19.68 16.56
CA PHE A 3 11.24 -19.26 15.34
C PHE A 3 11.81 -17.91 14.92
N ALA A 4 12.17 -17.76 13.64
CA ALA A 4 12.57 -16.47 13.11
C ALA A 4 11.52 -15.41 13.51
N PRO A 5 11.94 -14.20 13.94
CA PRO A 5 10.99 -13.17 14.33
C PRO A 5 10.05 -12.90 13.16
N GLU A 6 8.74 -12.93 13.42
CA GLU A 6 7.75 -12.64 12.40
C GLU A 6 8.03 -11.26 11.78
N LEU A 7 8.01 -11.17 10.45
CA LEU A 7 8.29 -9.93 9.71
C LEU A 7 7.33 -8.78 10.06
N ARG A 8 6.15 -9.08 10.63
CA ARG A 8 5.16 -8.11 11.07
C ARG A 8 4.80 -8.32 12.52
N SER A 9 4.70 -7.22 13.26
CA SER A 9 4.22 -7.25 14.63
C SER A 9 2.74 -7.64 14.69
N HIS A 10 2.32 -8.20 15.83
CA HIS A 10 0.91 -8.55 16.06
C HIS A 10 -0.02 -7.35 15.84
N ALA A 11 0.35 -6.17 16.33
CA ALA A 11 -0.41 -4.93 16.14
C ALA A 11 -0.58 -4.58 14.65
N GLN A 12 0.47 -4.77 13.82
CA GLN A 12 0.37 -4.54 12.36
C GLN A 12 -0.59 -5.53 11.69
N LYS A 13 -0.64 -6.78 12.14
CA LYS A 13 -1.58 -7.80 11.64
C LYS A 13 -3.02 -7.40 11.99
N VAL A 14 -3.29 -7.03 13.24
CA VAL A 14 -4.61 -6.56 13.69
C VAL A 14 -5.06 -5.31 12.91
N CYS A 15 -4.18 -4.33 12.73
CA CYS A 15 -4.47 -3.13 11.93
C CYS A 15 -4.77 -3.46 10.46
N SER A 16 -4.05 -4.45 9.89
CA SER A 16 -4.30 -4.93 8.53
C SER A 16 -5.66 -5.60 8.41
N LEU A 17 -6.00 -6.48 9.36
CA LEU A 17 -7.30 -7.15 9.45
C LEU A 17 -8.45 -6.13 9.56
N TYR A 18 -8.34 -5.17 10.48
CA TYR A 18 -9.34 -4.11 10.66
C TYR A 18 -9.54 -3.28 9.38
N LYS A 19 -8.44 -2.90 8.72
CA LYS A 19 -8.48 -2.16 7.44
C LYS A 19 -9.18 -2.98 6.37
N GLN A 20 -8.87 -4.27 6.25
CA GLN A 20 -9.51 -5.15 5.27
C GLN A 20 -11.00 -5.32 5.55
N ALA A 21 -11.38 -5.57 6.80
CA ALA A 21 -12.79 -5.67 7.21
C ALA A 21 -13.58 -4.39 6.87
N CYS A 22 -13.02 -3.21 7.14
CA CYS A 22 -13.64 -1.94 6.74
C CYS A 22 -13.84 -1.82 5.22
N ARG A 23 -12.89 -2.30 4.40
CA ARG A 23 -13.01 -2.30 2.93
C ARG A 23 -14.04 -3.32 2.43
N THR A 24 -14.17 -4.45 3.11
CA THR A 24 -15.21 -5.43 2.83
C THR A 24 -16.60 -4.84 3.10
N ILE A 25 -16.79 -4.15 4.23
CA ILE A 25 -18.04 -3.42 4.54
C ILE A 25 -18.35 -2.40 3.44
N GLU A 26 -17.37 -1.60 3.02
CA GLU A 26 -17.53 -0.65 1.90
C GLU A 26 -17.88 -1.31 0.57
N SER A 27 -17.60 -2.60 0.39
CA SER A 27 -17.94 -3.34 -0.84
C SER A 27 -19.38 -3.83 -0.84
N TYR A 28 -19.95 -4.15 0.33
CA TYR A 28 -21.35 -4.58 0.45
C TYR A 28 -22.34 -3.42 0.50
N TYR A 29 -22.00 -2.35 1.21
CA TYR A 29 -22.90 -1.21 1.41
C TYR A 29 -22.51 -0.05 0.50
N VAL A 30 -23.47 0.43 -0.30
CA VAL A 30 -23.27 1.57 -1.21
C VAL A 30 -23.43 2.89 -0.47
N ALA A 31 -24.49 3.03 0.33
CA ALA A 31 -24.83 4.28 0.99
C ALA A 31 -23.87 4.58 2.15
N ARG A 32 -23.33 5.81 2.20
CA ARG A 32 -22.29 6.20 3.17
C ARG A 32 -22.75 6.08 4.62
N TYR A 33 -24.00 6.39 4.94
CA TYR A 33 -24.51 6.29 6.31
C TYR A 33 -24.58 4.84 6.78
N CYS A 34 -25.01 3.90 5.92
CA CYS A 34 -24.99 2.45 6.20
C CYS A 34 -23.57 1.95 6.44
N VAL A 35 -22.62 2.35 5.57
CA VAL A 35 -21.20 2.00 5.73
C VAL A 35 -20.68 2.48 7.09
N ARG A 36 -20.97 3.74 7.46
CA ARG A 36 -20.47 4.30 8.73
C ARG A 36 -21.07 3.63 9.94
N TYR A 37 -22.37 3.33 9.91
CA TYR A 37 -23.03 2.58 10.97
C TYR A 37 -22.33 1.23 11.21
N GLN A 38 -22.09 0.46 10.15
CA GLN A 38 -21.44 -0.85 10.24
C GLN A 38 -19.97 -0.77 10.65
N GLN A 39 -19.23 0.24 10.18
CA GLN A 39 -17.85 0.49 10.61
C GLN A 39 -17.75 0.79 12.12
N VAL A 40 -18.73 1.50 12.69
CA VAL A 40 -18.76 1.79 14.13
C VAL A 40 -19.05 0.52 14.94
N ILE A 41 -19.97 -0.33 14.48
CA ILE A 41 -20.21 -1.65 15.09
C ILE A 41 -18.94 -2.49 15.07
N LEU A 42 -18.29 -2.61 13.92
CA LEU A 42 -17.03 -3.33 13.79
C LEU A 42 -15.96 -2.76 14.73
N ARG A 43 -15.83 -1.42 14.83
CA ARG A 43 -14.87 -0.81 15.74
C ARG A 43 -15.15 -1.18 17.19
N ASN A 44 -16.41 -1.19 17.61
CA ASN A 44 -16.80 -1.60 18.95
C ASN A 44 -16.41 -3.06 19.25
N GLU A 45 -16.55 -3.97 18.28
CA GLU A 45 -16.12 -5.37 18.43
C GLU A 45 -14.60 -5.51 18.63
N PHE A 46 -13.81 -4.75 17.89
CA PHE A 46 -12.35 -4.71 18.10
C PHE A 46 -11.99 -4.09 19.46
N GLU A 47 -12.72 -3.07 19.89
CA GLU A 47 -12.46 -2.38 21.16
C GLU A 47 -12.72 -3.29 22.37
N LYS A 48 -13.76 -4.15 22.32
CA LYS A 48 -14.05 -5.15 23.36
C LYS A 48 -12.88 -6.09 23.64
N ASN A 49 -12.12 -6.43 22.60
CA ASN A 49 -10.98 -7.36 22.68
C ASN A 49 -9.62 -6.64 22.82
N ARG A 50 -9.60 -5.32 23.04
CA ARG A 50 -8.35 -4.52 23.08
C ARG A 50 -7.46 -4.87 24.28
N ILE A 51 -8.05 -5.28 25.40
CA ILE A 51 -7.37 -5.44 26.70
C ILE A 51 -6.91 -6.90 26.91
N VAL A 52 -7.09 -7.79 25.93
CA VAL A 52 -6.61 -9.18 26.04
C VAL A 52 -5.09 -9.19 26.16
N CYS A 53 -4.57 -9.58 27.32
CA CYS A 53 -3.13 -9.58 27.60
C CYS A 53 -2.43 -10.85 27.14
N ASP A 54 -3.13 -12.00 27.15
CA ASP A 54 -2.51 -13.28 26.84
C ASP A 54 -2.13 -13.39 25.34
N PRO A 55 -0.86 -13.63 25.00
CA PRO A 55 -0.43 -13.75 23.61
C PRO A 55 -1.04 -14.93 22.85
N GLN A 56 -1.44 -16.02 23.52
CA GLN A 56 -2.07 -17.15 22.82
C GLN A 56 -3.51 -16.79 22.43
N GLU A 57 -4.29 -16.25 23.37
CA GLU A 57 -5.64 -15.73 23.10
C GLU A 57 -5.64 -14.67 22.00
N GLN A 58 -4.69 -13.73 22.02
CA GLN A 58 -4.53 -12.73 20.95
C GLN A 58 -4.39 -13.37 19.56
N ARG A 59 -3.57 -14.42 19.44
CA ARG A 59 -3.37 -15.14 18.17
C ARG A 59 -4.61 -15.91 17.73
N ILE A 60 -5.32 -16.53 18.67
CA ILE A 60 -6.57 -17.24 18.41
C ILE A 60 -7.63 -16.27 17.89
N LEU A 61 -7.77 -15.11 18.54
CA LEU A 61 -8.70 -14.04 18.12
C LEU A 61 -8.35 -13.50 16.74
N LEU A 62 -7.06 -13.25 16.47
CA LEU A 62 -6.60 -12.84 15.14
C LEU A 62 -6.98 -13.88 14.08
N TRP A 63 -6.67 -15.15 14.33
CA TRP A 63 -6.98 -16.25 13.41
C TRP A 63 -8.49 -16.39 13.16
N SER A 64 -9.30 -16.30 14.22
CA SER A 64 -10.76 -16.32 14.12
C SER A 64 -11.29 -15.15 13.29
N GLY A 65 -10.76 -13.94 13.52
CA GLY A 65 -11.12 -12.75 12.75
C GLY A 65 -10.72 -12.83 11.27
N GLU A 66 -9.53 -13.36 10.97
CA GLU A 66 -9.08 -13.62 9.60
C GLU A 66 -9.97 -14.66 8.90
N HIS A 67 -10.35 -15.73 9.61
CA HIS A 67 -11.26 -16.74 9.09
C HIS A 67 -12.65 -16.16 8.79
N GLN A 68 -13.19 -15.35 9.71
CA GLN A 68 -14.47 -14.68 9.52
C GLN A 68 -14.43 -13.71 8.33
N LEU A 69 -13.34 -12.93 8.19
CA LEU A 69 -13.14 -12.03 7.06
C LEU A 69 -13.09 -12.80 5.74
N PHE A 70 -12.43 -13.96 5.72
CA PHE A 70 -12.35 -14.82 4.54
C PHE A 70 -13.73 -15.33 4.12
N GLN A 71 -14.52 -15.83 5.07
CA GLN A 71 -15.88 -16.31 4.82
C GLN A 71 -16.82 -15.20 4.32
N LYS A 72 -16.70 -13.99 4.89
CA LYS A 72 -17.55 -12.83 4.56
C LYS A 72 -16.96 -11.94 3.46
N LYS A 73 -15.95 -12.39 2.73
CA LYS A 73 -15.29 -11.57 1.71
C LYS A 73 -16.23 -11.33 0.53
N HIS A 74 -16.34 -10.08 0.10
CA HIS A 74 -17.14 -9.74 -1.07
C HIS A 74 -16.52 -10.38 -2.34
N PRO A 75 -17.31 -11.07 -3.20
CA PRO A 75 -16.78 -11.71 -4.41
C PRO A 75 -16.10 -10.73 -5.37
N ILE A 76 -16.66 -9.52 -5.49
CA ILE A 76 -16.16 -8.45 -6.36
C ILE A 76 -15.81 -7.24 -5.50
N PRO A 77 -14.65 -7.19 -4.82
CA PRO A 77 -14.33 -6.09 -3.93
C PRO A 77 -14.29 -4.77 -4.69
N ILE A 78 -14.76 -3.69 -4.07
CA ILE A 78 -14.85 -2.40 -4.74
C ILE A 78 -13.45 -1.86 -5.06
N ALA A 79 -13.22 -1.51 -6.32
CA ALA A 79 -12.01 -0.84 -6.80
C ALA A 79 -11.99 0.62 -6.35
N LYS A 80 -11.94 0.86 -5.04
CA LYS A 80 -12.12 2.19 -4.44
C LYS A 80 -11.10 3.21 -4.92
N PHE A 81 -9.87 2.77 -5.20
CA PHE A 81 -8.81 3.63 -5.68
C PHE A 81 -8.42 3.24 -7.09
N ALA A 82 -8.53 4.19 -8.03
CA ALA A 82 -8.32 3.90 -9.45
C ALA A 82 -6.91 3.39 -9.77
N ARG A 83 -5.89 3.74 -8.99
CA ARG A 83 -4.49 3.32 -9.22
C ARG A 83 -4.01 2.21 -8.27
N SER A 84 -4.86 1.70 -7.38
CA SER A 84 -4.42 0.68 -6.41
C SER A 84 -4.10 -0.65 -7.07
N LEU A 85 -3.03 -1.27 -6.60
CA LEU A 85 -2.62 -2.64 -6.92
C LEU A 85 -3.38 -3.68 -6.09
N GLY A 86 -3.49 -4.90 -6.62
CA GLY A 86 -3.93 -6.09 -5.87
C GLY A 86 -5.35 -6.57 -6.17
N ILE A 87 -6.00 -7.16 -5.16
CA ILE A 87 -7.24 -7.97 -5.29
C ILE A 87 -8.41 -7.19 -5.91
N ALA A 88 -8.49 -5.89 -5.67
CA ALA A 88 -9.54 -5.02 -6.22
C ALA A 88 -9.01 -4.10 -7.32
N ALA A 89 -7.96 -4.54 -8.05
CA ALA A 89 -7.17 -3.77 -9.02
C ALA A 89 -7.92 -2.56 -9.60
N GLY A 90 -7.38 -1.38 -9.35
CA GLY A 90 -8.00 -0.15 -9.81
C GLY A 90 -8.01 -0.08 -11.34
N VAL A 91 -9.10 0.45 -11.91
CA VAL A 91 -9.30 0.52 -13.38
C VAL A 91 -8.21 1.32 -14.11
N ALA A 92 -7.53 2.24 -13.40
CA ALA A 92 -6.47 3.07 -13.96
C ALA A 92 -5.05 2.62 -13.53
N HIS A 93 -4.92 1.47 -12.87
CA HIS A 93 -3.61 0.96 -12.50
C HIS A 93 -2.82 0.56 -13.77
N GLY A 94 -1.57 1.02 -13.87
CA GLY A 94 -0.73 0.75 -15.04
C GLY A 94 -1.17 1.43 -16.35
N ARG A 95 -2.16 2.34 -16.30
CA ARG A 95 -2.67 3.03 -17.50
C ARG A 95 -1.64 3.93 -18.17
N VAL A 96 -0.72 4.49 -17.39
CA VAL A 96 0.40 5.31 -17.88
C VAL A 96 1.68 4.59 -17.48
N VAL A 97 2.48 4.26 -18.48
CA VAL A 97 3.83 3.71 -18.29
C VAL A 97 4.80 4.87 -18.44
N GLU A 98 5.43 5.26 -17.34
CA GLU A 98 6.46 6.30 -17.35
C GLU A 98 7.80 5.65 -17.74
N PRO A 99 8.43 6.07 -18.86
CA PRO A 99 9.74 5.56 -19.22
C PRO A 99 10.77 6.02 -18.17
N PRO A 100 11.78 5.18 -17.86
CA PRO A 100 12.80 5.58 -16.91
C PRO A 100 13.68 6.72 -17.47
N ASP A 101 14.17 7.59 -16.60
CA ASP A 101 14.88 8.83 -16.99
C ASP A 101 16.08 8.58 -17.91
N TRP A 102 16.81 7.47 -17.70
CA TRP A 102 18.01 7.13 -18.49
C TRP A 102 17.74 6.96 -19.98
N VAL A 103 16.49 6.76 -20.42
CA VAL A 103 16.13 6.69 -21.86
C VAL A 103 16.52 7.97 -22.60
N LEU A 104 16.46 9.12 -21.93
CA LEU A 104 16.82 10.42 -22.50
C LEU A 104 18.32 10.55 -22.81
N ASP A 105 19.17 9.69 -22.26
CA ASP A 105 20.60 9.67 -22.59
C ASP A 105 20.85 9.14 -24.01
N TYR A 106 19.95 8.30 -24.53
CA TYR A 106 20.05 7.70 -25.86
C TYR A 106 19.51 8.60 -26.99
N TRP A 107 18.91 9.75 -26.66
CA TRP A 107 18.39 10.68 -27.68
C TRP A 107 19.49 11.21 -28.60
N HIS A 108 19.14 11.47 -29.86
CA HIS A 108 20.07 12.02 -30.83
C HIS A 108 20.46 13.46 -30.42
N PRO A 109 21.71 13.92 -30.62
CA PRO A 109 22.13 15.26 -30.23
C PRO A 109 21.25 16.40 -30.77
N LEU A 110 20.70 16.23 -31.99
CA LEU A 110 19.75 17.20 -32.56
C LEU A 110 18.45 17.30 -31.78
N GLU A 111 17.93 16.18 -31.27
CA GLU A 111 16.72 16.15 -30.42
C GLU A 111 17.00 16.78 -29.06
N LYS A 112 18.21 16.55 -28.52
CA LYS A 112 18.65 17.18 -27.27
C LYS A 112 18.82 18.70 -27.41
N ALA A 113 19.31 19.15 -28.57
CA ALA A 113 19.52 20.55 -28.87
C ALA A 113 18.21 21.36 -28.88
N GLN A 114 17.06 20.71 -29.08
CA GLN A 114 15.74 21.34 -28.96
C GLN A 114 15.41 21.79 -27.52
N TYR A 115 16.01 21.15 -26.50
CA TYR A 115 15.73 21.40 -25.09
C TYR A 115 17.00 21.76 -24.29
N PRO A 116 17.71 22.85 -24.64
CA PRO A 116 19.05 23.13 -24.12
C PRO A 116 19.07 23.35 -22.60
N GLU A 117 18.08 24.07 -22.06
CA GLU A 117 18.02 24.33 -20.62
C GLU A 117 17.74 23.08 -19.79
N TYR A 118 16.91 22.18 -20.32
CA TYR A 118 16.55 20.92 -19.66
C TYR A 118 17.79 20.01 -19.56
N PHE A 119 18.49 19.78 -20.68
CA PHE A 119 19.68 18.94 -20.70
C PHE A 119 20.84 19.54 -19.89
N LYS A 120 21.02 20.88 -19.90
CA LYS A 120 21.99 21.54 -19.02
C LYS A 120 21.73 21.25 -17.53
N LYS A 121 20.48 21.40 -17.08
CA LYS A 121 20.10 21.11 -15.68
C LYS A 121 20.26 19.62 -15.35
N ARG A 122 19.96 18.74 -16.31
CA ARG A 122 20.06 17.29 -16.15
C ARG A 122 21.50 16.83 -15.96
N GLU A 123 22.45 17.34 -16.75
CA GLU A 123 23.88 17.02 -16.57
C GLU A 123 24.41 17.45 -15.20
N CYS A 124 24.03 18.64 -14.72
CA CYS A 124 24.37 19.07 -13.36
C CYS A 124 23.86 18.07 -12.29
N ARG A 125 22.63 17.57 -12.43
CA ARG A 125 22.05 16.58 -11.51
C ARG A 125 22.75 15.23 -11.57
N LYS A 126 23.20 14.80 -12.76
CA LYS A 126 23.98 13.56 -12.92
C LYS A 126 25.33 13.67 -12.21
N CYS A 127 26.02 14.79 -12.35
CA CYS A 127 27.27 15.04 -11.62
C CYS A 127 27.04 15.07 -10.10
N GLU A 128 25.96 15.71 -9.63
CA GLU A 128 25.60 15.72 -8.21
C GLU A 128 25.34 14.29 -7.68
N TYR A 129 24.60 13.48 -8.44
CA TYR A 129 24.33 12.09 -8.10
C TYR A 129 25.62 11.27 -7.98
N ILE A 130 26.54 11.36 -8.97
CA ILE A 130 27.82 10.66 -8.95
C ILE A 130 28.67 11.10 -7.74
N ARG A 131 28.67 12.40 -7.43
CA ARG A 131 29.38 12.92 -6.25
C ARG A 131 28.83 12.32 -4.96
N LYS A 132 27.51 12.28 -4.79
CA LYS A 132 26.84 11.68 -3.61
C LYS A 132 27.05 10.17 -3.53
N TRP A 133 27.08 9.49 -4.68
CA TRP A 133 27.39 8.06 -4.77
C TRP A 133 28.80 7.78 -4.25
N ASN A 134 29.79 8.51 -4.75
CA ASN A 134 31.19 8.33 -4.35
C ASN A 134 31.45 8.72 -2.89
N SER A 135 30.67 9.65 -2.34
CA SER A 135 30.78 10.04 -0.93
C SER A 135 30.02 9.12 0.04
N GLY A 136 29.29 8.11 -0.47
CA GLY A 136 28.48 7.19 0.34
C GLY A 136 27.28 7.85 1.03
N THR A 137 26.89 9.06 0.61
CA THR A 137 25.87 9.90 1.28
C THR A 137 24.51 9.83 0.58
N LEU A 138 24.24 8.72 -0.13
CA LEU A 138 23.00 8.57 -0.91
C LEU A 138 21.74 8.38 -0.05
N TYR A 139 21.90 8.26 1.27
CA TYR A 139 20.84 8.21 2.27
C TYR A 139 21.21 9.06 3.47
#